data_AF-A0A6B2Z4X9-F1
#
_entry.id   AF-A0A6B2Z4X9-F1
#
_cell.length_a   1.000
_cell.length_b   1.000
_cell.length_c   1.000
_cell.angle_alpha   90.00
_cell.angle_beta   90.00
_cell.angle_gamma   90.00
#
_symmetry.space_group_name_H-M   'P 1'
#
loop_
_entity.id
_entity.type
_entity.pdbx_description
1 polymer ?
#
loop_
_entity_poly.entity_id
_entity_poly.type
_entity_poly.pdbx_seq_one_letter_code
_entity_poly.pdbx_strand_id
1 'polypeptide(L)'
;MSDGISRRTVVRTAAVLGAMAAAGLASGPTAASAADGTKTWKKPAAKRPETTPNGWPVQANTDRDTQVWTRAVAGAGLTVPVWIGDPEAILLHVVRRYHYEVAEIRSGELAGWRRAGRAEAGTPEANLASGTAVRIRPGASAPGSLFPLERTTVRDILADCAGVVRWGGDDARADESLFYLDAGPQDPRVRELADRLRRSEAVPGRGAGHPVALAR
;
A
#
# COMPACT_ATOMS: atom_id res chain seq x y z
N MET A 1 27.47 23.63 12.20
CA MET A 1 28.40 23.02 11.21
C MET A 1 28.21 21.53 11.31
N SER A 2 27.51 20.99 10.32
CA SER A 2 27.22 19.57 10.17
C SER A 2 28.38 18.90 9.45
N ASP A 3 28.80 17.73 9.92
CA ASP A 3 29.53 16.67 9.20
C ASP A 3 29.77 15.56 10.23
N GLY A 4 29.54 14.27 10.02
CA GLY A 4 29.09 13.47 8.90
C GLY A 4 29.24 12.02 9.37
N ILE A 5 28.15 11.25 9.38
CA ILE A 5 28.14 9.88 9.91
C ILE A 5 29.03 8.99 9.03
N SER A 6 30.10 8.47 9.64
CA SER A 6 31.12 7.62 9.05
C SER A 6 30.54 6.30 8.55
N ARG A 7 30.69 6.05 7.24
CA ARG A 7 30.38 4.78 6.58
C ARG A 7 31.66 3.96 6.42
N ARG A 8 31.53 2.64 6.63
CA ARG A 8 32.47 1.54 6.34
C ARG A 8 33.53 1.24 7.40
N THR A 9 33.22 0.21 8.18
CA THR A 9 34.23 -0.68 8.76
C THR A 9 33.73 -2.11 8.58
N VAL A 10 34.31 -2.88 7.66
CA VAL A 10 34.66 -4.29 7.92
C VAL A 10 35.89 -4.65 7.08
N VAL A 11 36.88 -5.11 7.81
CA VAL A 11 38.23 -5.55 7.43
C VAL A 11 38.19 -6.86 6.64
N ARG A 12 39.03 -6.98 5.60
CA ARG A 12 39.49 -8.29 5.10
C ARG A 12 41.01 -8.31 5.05
N THR A 13 41.55 -9.11 5.96
CA THR A 13 42.95 -9.41 6.21
C THR A 13 43.53 -10.41 5.21
N ALA A 14 44.83 -10.20 4.95
CA ALA A 14 45.90 -11.16 4.72
C ALA A 14 45.85 -12.06 3.46
N ALA A 15 46.54 -11.63 2.41
CA ALA A 15 47.13 -12.53 1.42
C ALA A 15 48.51 -12.98 1.93
N VAL A 16 48.68 -14.27 2.18
CA VAL A 16 49.97 -14.89 2.49
C VAL A 16 50.66 -15.22 1.18
N LEU A 17 51.86 -14.66 0.98
CA LEU A 17 52.84 -15.11 0.00
C LEU A 17 53.67 -16.25 0.61
N GLY A 18 53.84 -17.33 -0.14
CA GLY A 18 54.78 -18.41 0.18
C GLY A 18 55.10 -19.20 -1.08
N ALA A 19 56.36 -19.15 -1.50
CA ALA A 19 56.87 -19.72 -2.75
C ALA A 19 57.63 -21.05 -2.54
N MET A 20 57.81 -21.77 -3.66
CA MET A 20 58.90 -22.71 -4.03
C MET A 20 58.65 -24.23 -4.07
N ALA A 21 58.71 -24.73 -5.31
CA ALA A 21 59.53 -25.83 -5.91
C ALA A 21 59.52 -27.26 -5.35
N ALA A 22 59.24 -28.24 -6.22
CA ALA A 22 60.18 -29.26 -6.74
C ALA A 22 59.45 -30.47 -7.38
N ALA A 23 60.08 -31.08 -8.39
CA ALA A 23 59.64 -32.27 -9.13
C ALA A 23 59.87 -33.58 -8.37
N GLY A 24 59.07 -34.62 -8.66
CA GLY A 24 59.36 -36.01 -8.25
C GLY A 24 58.17 -36.96 -8.39
N LEU A 25 58.29 -37.97 -9.26
CA LEU A 25 57.40 -39.13 -9.33
C LEU A 25 57.70 -40.09 -8.16
N ALA A 26 56.71 -40.41 -7.32
CA ALA A 26 56.69 -41.63 -6.49
C ALA A 26 55.28 -41.93 -5.95
N SER A 27 54.98 -43.22 -5.88
CA SER A 27 53.69 -43.82 -5.52
C SER A 27 53.32 -43.71 -4.03
N GLY A 28 52.03 -43.44 -3.76
CA GLY A 28 51.31 -43.66 -2.48
C GLY A 28 51.29 -42.47 -1.50
N PRO A 29 50.22 -42.25 -0.69
CA PRO A 29 49.09 -43.12 -0.35
C PRO A 29 47.75 -42.65 -0.95
N THR A 30 46.77 -43.55 -0.95
CA THR A 30 45.36 -43.26 -1.29
C THR A 30 44.81 -42.16 -0.39
N ALA A 31 44.57 -40.98 -0.95
CA ALA A 31 43.78 -39.94 -0.31
C ALA A 31 42.37 -40.49 -0.11
N ALA A 32 41.97 -40.70 1.15
CA ALA A 32 40.57 -40.86 1.49
C ALA A 32 39.87 -39.56 1.09
N SER A 33 39.16 -39.59 -0.05
CA SER A 33 38.24 -38.53 -0.41
C SER A 33 37.13 -38.56 0.63
N ALA A 34 37.29 -37.74 1.69
CA ALA A 34 36.17 -37.38 2.53
C ALA A 34 35.20 -36.68 1.58
N ALA A 35 34.19 -37.44 1.14
CA ALA A 35 33.03 -36.89 0.46
C ALA A 35 32.45 -35.88 1.45
N ASP A 36 32.83 -34.62 1.25
CA ASP A 36 32.27 -33.50 1.96
C ASP A 36 30.83 -33.44 1.47
N GLY A 37 29.98 -34.16 2.21
CA GLY A 37 28.54 -34.17 2.07
C GLY A 37 28.05 -32.79 2.47
N THR A 38 28.42 -31.80 1.66
CA THR A 38 27.83 -30.48 1.63
C THR A 38 26.40 -30.72 1.20
N LYS A 39 25.56 -31.04 2.19
CA LYS A 39 24.13 -30.87 2.09
C LYS A 39 23.97 -29.41 1.73
N THR A 40 23.83 -29.11 0.45
CA THR A 40 23.36 -27.82 -0.02
C THR A 40 22.05 -27.60 0.68
N TRP A 41 22.08 -26.85 1.77
CA TRP A 41 20.89 -26.35 2.43
C TRP A 41 20.21 -25.48 1.39
N LYS A 42 19.23 -26.07 0.67
CA LYS A 42 18.33 -25.32 -0.18
C LYS A 42 17.58 -24.39 0.77
N LYS A 43 18.04 -23.14 0.85
CA LYS A 43 17.34 -22.08 1.56
C LYS A 43 15.89 -22.12 1.06
N PRO A 44 14.90 -22.36 1.93
CA PRO A 44 13.52 -22.41 1.47
C PRO A 44 13.24 -21.08 0.78
N ALA A 45 12.76 -21.14 -0.46
CA ALA A 45 12.36 -19.95 -1.19
C ALA A 45 11.37 -19.18 -0.30
N ALA A 46 11.67 -17.92 -0.01
CA ALA A 46 10.80 -17.09 0.82
C ALA A 46 9.40 -17.12 0.20
N LYS A 47 8.40 -17.58 0.97
CA LYS A 47 7.02 -17.64 0.49
C LYS A 47 6.60 -16.22 0.10
N ARG A 48 6.16 -16.04 -1.15
CA ARG A 48 5.66 -14.74 -1.62
C ARG A 48 4.53 -14.31 -0.68
N PRO A 49 4.52 -13.06 -0.19
CA PRO A 49 3.44 -12.58 0.65
C PRO A 49 2.10 -12.71 -0.08
N GLU A 50 1.07 -13.08 0.67
CA GLU A 50 -0.30 -13.14 0.17
C GLU A 50 -0.74 -11.73 -0.23
N THR A 51 -1.46 -11.61 -1.34
CA THR A 51 -1.92 -10.32 -1.88
C THR A 51 -3.45 -10.24 -1.89
N THR A 52 -3.99 -9.06 -1.66
CA THR A 52 -5.41 -8.74 -1.85
C THR A 52 -5.77 -8.75 -3.35
N PRO A 53 -7.06 -8.76 -3.73
CA PRO A 53 -7.47 -8.81 -5.13
C PRO A 53 -6.87 -7.71 -6.02
N ASN A 54 -6.66 -6.51 -5.48
CA ASN A 54 -5.98 -5.43 -6.20
C ASN A 54 -4.44 -5.56 -6.23
N GLY A 55 -3.88 -6.69 -5.79
CA GLY A 55 -2.45 -7.00 -5.91
C GLY A 55 -1.55 -6.44 -4.80
N TRP A 56 -2.10 -5.81 -3.77
CA TRP A 56 -1.32 -5.28 -2.65
C TRP A 56 -1.06 -6.35 -1.58
N PRO A 57 0.14 -6.39 -0.96
CA PRO A 57 0.42 -7.36 0.10
C PRO A 57 -0.51 -7.21 1.32
N VAL A 58 -1.07 -8.32 1.79
CA VAL A 58 -1.84 -8.37 3.04
C VAL A 58 -0.94 -7.96 4.21
N GLN A 59 -1.44 -7.07 5.06
CA GLN A 59 -0.75 -6.65 6.28
C GLN A 59 -1.29 -7.40 7.50
N ALA A 60 -0.39 -7.76 8.42
CA ALA A 60 -0.74 -8.55 9.60
C ALA A 60 -1.31 -7.71 10.76
N ASN A 61 -0.98 -6.41 10.79
CA ASN A 61 -1.31 -5.45 11.83
C ASN A 61 -1.29 -4.01 11.26
N THR A 62 -1.66 -3.03 12.09
CA THR A 62 -1.51 -1.58 11.87
C THR A 62 -0.57 -0.99 12.94
N ASP A 63 0.07 0.13 12.63
CA ASP A 63 0.83 0.98 13.58
C ASP A 63 2.05 0.31 14.23
N ARG A 64 2.51 -0.82 13.67
CA ARG A 64 3.70 -1.54 14.16
C ARG A 64 4.31 -2.46 13.10
N ASP A 65 5.54 -2.16 12.68
CA ASP A 65 6.32 -3.04 11.78
C ASP A 65 5.55 -3.39 10.47
N THR A 66 4.78 -2.44 9.94
CA THR A 66 3.83 -2.61 8.83
C THR A 66 3.78 -1.36 7.96
N GLN A 67 3.20 -1.50 6.76
CA GLN A 67 2.91 -0.39 5.86
C GLN A 67 1.56 0.28 6.14
N VAL A 68 0.75 -0.24 7.05
CA VAL A 68 -0.55 0.36 7.42
C VAL A 68 -0.41 1.12 8.72
N TRP A 69 -0.77 2.39 8.70
CA TRP A 69 -0.76 3.23 9.90
C TRP A 69 -2.02 4.06 9.98
N THR A 70 -2.41 4.39 11.21
CA THR A 70 -3.47 5.33 11.53
C THR A 70 -3.07 6.73 11.06
N ARG A 71 -3.92 7.33 10.24
CA ARG A 71 -3.72 8.66 9.65
C ARG A 71 -4.92 9.55 9.91
N ALA A 72 -4.63 10.81 10.19
CA ALA A 72 -5.65 11.84 10.36
C ALA A 72 -6.20 12.26 8.99
N VAL A 73 -7.52 12.40 8.90
CA VAL A 73 -8.20 13.01 7.76
C VAL A 73 -8.20 14.52 7.99
N ALA A 74 -7.38 15.25 7.23
CA ALA A 74 -7.25 16.70 7.37
C ALA A 74 -8.62 17.40 7.27
N GLY A 75 -8.92 18.26 8.27
CA GLY A 75 -10.15 19.03 8.35
C GLY A 75 -11.37 18.29 8.94
N ALA A 76 -11.40 16.96 8.90
CA ALA A 76 -12.58 16.19 9.33
C ALA A 76 -12.57 15.76 10.80
N GLY A 77 -11.42 15.86 11.49
CA GLY A 77 -11.28 15.38 12.87
C GLY A 77 -11.39 13.85 13.02
N LEU A 78 -11.24 13.11 11.92
CA LEU A 78 -11.33 11.66 11.86
C LEU A 78 -9.95 11.04 11.69
N THR A 79 -9.81 9.77 12.05
CA THR A 79 -8.60 8.98 11.80
C THR A 79 -8.94 7.63 11.19
N VAL A 80 -8.08 7.09 10.33
CA VAL A 80 -8.28 5.80 9.69
C VAL A 80 -6.95 5.09 9.43
N PRO A 81 -6.82 3.78 9.73
CA PRO A 81 -5.63 3.01 9.40
C PRO A 81 -5.63 2.67 7.90
N VAL A 82 -4.63 3.15 7.16
CA VAL A 82 -4.47 2.93 5.72
C VAL A 82 -3.01 2.69 5.36
N TRP A 83 -2.77 2.12 4.18
CA TRP A 83 -1.43 1.95 3.64
C TRP A 83 -0.77 3.31 3.41
N ILE A 84 0.42 3.53 3.97
CA ILE A 84 1.12 4.81 3.98
C ILE A 84 1.68 5.21 2.60
N GLY A 85 1.76 6.50 2.32
CA GLY A 85 2.31 7.02 1.05
C GLY A 85 1.23 7.24 -0.01
N ASP A 86 1.32 6.55 -1.16
CA ASP A 86 0.42 6.81 -2.29
C ASP A 86 -1.04 6.42 -2.00
N PRO A 87 -1.35 5.23 -1.45
CA PRO A 87 -2.73 4.90 -1.06
C PRO A 87 -3.30 5.84 0.00
N GLU A 88 -2.49 6.25 0.98
CA GLU A 88 -2.86 7.23 2.01
C GLU A 88 -3.34 8.54 1.37
N ALA A 89 -2.55 9.14 0.48
CA ALA A 89 -2.92 10.40 -0.17
C ALA A 89 -4.25 10.29 -0.93
N ILE A 90 -4.48 9.16 -1.61
CA ILE A 90 -5.67 8.92 -2.42
C ILE A 90 -6.90 8.67 -1.54
N LEU A 91 -6.81 7.74 -0.59
CA LEU A 91 -7.96 7.35 0.23
C LEU A 91 -8.36 8.47 1.19
N LEU A 92 -7.40 9.22 1.75
CA LEU A 92 -7.74 10.37 2.59
C LEU A 92 -8.38 11.51 1.79
N HIS A 93 -8.01 11.69 0.51
CA HIS A 93 -8.71 12.62 -0.37
C HIS A 93 -10.17 12.21 -0.59
N VAL A 94 -10.43 10.94 -0.88
CA VAL A 94 -11.80 10.41 -1.05
C VAL A 94 -12.63 10.61 0.22
N VAL A 95 -12.10 10.22 1.37
CA VAL A 95 -12.80 10.38 2.67
C VAL A 95 -13.10 11.84 2.96
N ARG A 96 -12.14 12.73 2.72
CA ARG A 96 -12.32 14.17 2.94
C ARG A 96 -13.40 14.76 2.04
N ARG A 97 -13.37 14.48 0.72
CA ARG A 97 -14.40 14.97 -0.20
C ARG A 97 -15.77 14.39 0.14
N TYR A 98 -15.85 13.12 0.51
CA TYR A 98 -17.11 12.53 0.96
C TYR A 98 -17.67 13.29 2.17
N HIS A 99 -16.83 13.52 3.20
CA HIS A 99 -17.24 14.20 4.44
C HIS A 99 -17.82 15.60 4.18
N TYR A 100 -17.25 16.36 3.24
CA TYR A 100 -17.67 17.73 2.97
C TYR A 100 -18.77 17.87 1.91
N GLU A 101 -18.85 16.94 0.97
CA GLU A 101 -19.65 17.14 -0.25
C GLU A 101 -20.77 16.12 -0.43
N VAL A 102 -20.66 14.97 0.24
CA VAL A 102 -21.67 13.91 0.19
C VAL A 102 -22.48 13.94 1.48
N ALA A 103 -21.85 13.58 2.59
CA ALA A 103 -22.48 13.57 3.90
C ALA A 103 -21.42 13.60 5.00
N GLU A 104 -21.72 14.29 6.09
CA GLU A 104 -20.86 14.31 7.27
C GLU A 104 -20.62 12.88 7.79
N ILE A 105 -19.35 12.52 7.92
CA ILE A 105 -18.93 11.25 8.49
C ILE A 105 -18.75 11.44 10.00
N ARG A 106 -19.54 10.72 10.81
CA ARG A 106 -19.43 10.79 12.26
C ARG A 106 -18.29 9.94 12.80
N SER A 107 -17.90 10.21 14.04
CA SER A 107 -16.98 9.33 14.77
C SER A 107 -17.54 7.90 14.81
N GLY A 108 -16.70 6.92 14.50
CA GLY A 108 -17.10 5.51 14.38
C GLY A 108 -17.73 5.11 13.04
N GLU A 109 -18.00 6.06 12.14
CA GLU A 109 -18.52 5.79 10.79
C GLU A 109 -17.42 5.74 9.72
N LEU A 110 -16.15 5.72 10.12
CA LEU A 110 -15.01 5.53 9.21
C LEU A 110 -14.21 4.30 9.66
N ALA A 111 -14.04 3.35 8.76
CA ALA A 111 -13.24 2.16 8.98
C ALA A 111 -12.19 2.00 7.87
N GLY A 112 -10.98 1.56 8.24
CA GLY A 112 -9.87 1.32 7.33
C GLY A 112 -9.45 -0.14 7.37
N TRP A 113 -8.13 -0.35 7.50
CA TRP A 113 -7.55 -1.68 7.57
C TRP A 113 -8.27 -2.62 8.53
N ARG A 114 -8.46 -3.85 8.07
CA ARG A 114 -9.05 -4.94 8.84
C ARG A 114 -8.30 -6.22 8.54
N ARG A 115 -8.08 -7.04 9.57
CA ARG A 115 -7.43 -8.35 9.40
C ARG A 115 -8.15 -9.20 8.35
N ALA A 116 -7.38 -9.89 7.50
CA ALA A 116 -7.91 -10.77 6.47
C ALA A 116 -8.85 -11.84 7.05
N GLY A 117 -10.07 -11.93 6.50
CA GLY A 117 -11.03 -12.99 6.79
C GLY A 117 -11.12 -13.98 5.64
N ARG A 118 -11.23 -15.28 5.94
CA ARG A 118 -11.33 -16.33 4.91
C ARG A 118 -12.58 -16.21 4.03
N ALA A 119 -13.69 -15.74 4.60
CA ALA A 119 -14.97 -15.63 3.90
C ALA A 119 -15.02 -14.53 2.84
N GLU A 120 -14.10 -13.57 2.90
CA GLU A 120 -14.03 -12.41 1.99
C GLU A 120 -12.90 -12.57 0.97
N ALA A 121 -12.18 -13.70 0.98
CA ALA A 121 -11.08 -13.92 0.05
C ALA A 121 -11.57 -13.83 -1.40
N GLY A 122 -10.90 -12.98 -2.19
CA GLY A 122 -11.26 -12.73 -3.59
C GLY A 122 -12.37 -11.70 -3.80
N THR A 123 -12.97 -11.15 -2.74
CA THR A 123 -13.99 -10.09 -2.87
C THR A 123 -13.36 -8.70 -2.71
N PRO A 124 -14.00 -7.63 -3.21
CA PRO A 124 -13.51 -6.25 -3.05
C PRO A 124 -13.18 -5.87 -1.60
N GLU A 125 -13.97 -6.36 -0.63
CA GLU A 125 -13.77 -6.12 0.80
C GLU A 125 -12.42 -6.64 1.32
N ALA A 126 -11.82 -7.66 0.69
CA ALA A 126 -10.51 -8.15 1.07
C ALA A 126 -9.41 -7.09 0.92
N ASN A 127 -9.61 -6.05 0.11
CA ASN A 127 -8.65 -4.94 -0.02
C ASN A 127 -8.48 -4.15 1.30
N LEU A 128 -9.41 -4.27 2.26
CA LEU A 128 -9.21 -3.75 3.62
C LEU A 128 -8.01 -4.43 4.31
N ALA A 129 -7.66 -5.66 3.95
CA ALA A 129 -6.56 -6.39 4.58
C ALA A 129 -5.17 -5.92 4.17
N SER A 130 -5.04 -5.22 3.05
CA SER A 130 -3.82 -4.48 2.70
C SER A 130 -3.86 -3.04 3.20
N GLY A 131 -5.02 -2.53 3.63
CA GLY A 131 -5.20 -1.12 3.98
C GLY A 131 -5.29 -0.20 2.76
N THR A 132 -5.68 -0.76 1.61
CA THR A 132 -5.90 -0.02 0.35
C THR A 132 -7.39 0.17 0.04
N ALA A 133 -8.21 0.04 1.07
CA ALA A 133 -9.63 0.30 1.06
C ALA A 133 -10.06 0.97 2.35
N VAL A 134 -11.18 1.67 2.30
CA VAL A 134 -11.88 2.26 3.45
C VAL A 134 -13.37 1.97 3.33
N ARG A 135 -14.07 1.96 4.46
CA ARG A 135 -15.52 2.02 4.53
C ARG A 135 -15.97 3.32 5.18
N ILE A 136 -16.88 4.00 4.50
CA ILE A 136 -17.52 5.24 4.95
C ILE A 136 -18.98 4.92 5.25
N ARG A 137 -19.42 5.20 6.47
CA ARG A 137 -20.73 4.85 7.01
C ARG A 137 -21.07 3.37 6.78
N PRO A 138 -20.33 2.40 7.38
CA PRO A 138 -20.57 0.96 7.14
C PRO A 138 -22.01 0.48 7.38
N GLY A 139 -22.77 1.16 8.25
CA GLY A 139 -24.20 0.90 8.47
C GLY A 139 -25.12 1.29 7.31
N ALA A 140 -24.60 2.03 6.33
CA ALA A 140 -25.25 2.45 5.09
C ALA A 140 -24.62 1.72 3.88
N SER A 141 -24.28 0.44 4.03
CA SER A 141 -23.66 -0.37 2.95
C SER A 141 -24.66 -0.86 1.89
N ALA A 142 -25.96 -0.87 2.20
CA ALA A 142 -26.98 -1.36 1.29
C ALA A 142 -27.21 -0.43 0.08
N PRO A 143 -27.62 -0.96 -1.08
CA PRO A 143 -28.02 -0.15 -2.22
C PRO A 143 -29.13 0.83 -1.88
N GLY A 144 -29.03 2.06 -2.39
CA GLY A 144 -30.04 3.11 -2.15
C GLY A 144 -29.90 3.81 -0.81
N SER A 145 -28.76 3.67 -0.13
CA SER A 145 -28.43 4.44 1.07
C SER A 145 -28.07 5.89 0.77
N LEU A 146 -27.61 6.16 -0.46
CA LEU A 146 -27.33 7.51 -0.97
C LEU A 146 -28.51 8.08 -1.75
N PHE A 147 -28.81 9.35 -1.50
CA PHE A 147 -29.74 10.13 -2.33
C PHE A 147 -29.17 10.32 -3.76
N PRO A 148 -30.01 10.58 -4.76
CA PRO A 148 -29.55 10.74 -6.15
C PRO A 148 -28.45 11.80 -6.33
N LEU A 149 -28.55 12.93 -5.63
CA LEU A 149 -27.55 13.99 -5.69
C LEU A 149 -26.23 13.59 -5.02
N GLU A 150 -26.30 12.95 -3.85
CA GLU A 150 -25.13 12.39 -3.15
C GLU A 150 -24.39 11.39 -4.01
N ARG A 151 -25.12 10.50 -4.71
CA ARG A 151 -24.53 9.56 -5.66
C ARG A 151 -23.83 10.27 -6.81
N THR A 152 -24.41 11.34 -7.35
CA THR A 152 -23.74 12.18 -8.37
C THR A 152 -22.45 12.77 -7.84
N THR A 153 -22.43 13.28 -6.61
CA THR A 153 -21.19 13.78 -5.99
C THR A 153 -20.15 12.67 -5.80
N VAL A 154 -20.57 11.45 -5.40
CA VAL A 154 -19.66 10.29 -5.37
C VAL A 154 -19.06 10.02 -6.76
N ARG A 155 -19.84 10.15 -7.84
CA ARG A 155 -19.30 10.01 -9.21
C ARG A 155 -18.26 11.07 -9.53
N ASP A 156 -18.47 12.31 -9.11
CA ASP A 156 -17.51 13.39 -9.30
C ASP A 156 -16.19 13.11 -8.56
N ILE A 157 -16.26 12.63 -7.31
CA ILE A 157 -15.07 12.22 -6.54
C ILE A 157 -14.30 11.11 -7.26
N LEU A 158 -14.99 10.08 -7.77
CA LEU A 158 -14.37 8.99 -8.51
C LEU A 158 -13.76 9.44 -9.84
N ALA A 159 -14.40 10.40 -10.52
CA ALA A 159 -13.89 11.00 -11.75
C ALA A 159 -12.58 11.76 -11.49
N ASP A 160 -12.49 12.50 -10.37
CA ASP A 160 -11.23 13.15 -9.97
C ASP A 160 -10.13 12.11 -9.67
N CYS A 161 -10.51 10.90 -9.22
CA CYS A 161 -9.57 9.80 -9.03
C CYS A 161 -9.15 9.08 -10.33
N ALA A 162 -9.63 9.52 -11.51
CA ALA A 162 -9.20 9.02 -12.82
C ALA A 162 -9.17 7.48 -12.97
N GLY A 163 -10.14 6.79 -12.36
CA GLY A 163 -10.25 5.33 -12.41
C GLY A 163 -9.23 4.55 -11.58
N VAL A 164 -8.51 5.21 -10.66
CA VAL A 164 -7.64 4.55 -9.68
C VAL A 164 -8.43 4.02 -8.48
N VAL A 165 -9.56 4.65 -8.17
CA VAL A 165 -10.46 4.27 -7.08
C VAL A 165 -11.75 3.70 -7.66
N ARG A 166 -12.21 2.57 -7.13
CA ARG A 166 -13.55 2.01 -7.33
C ARG A 166 -14.43 2.24 -6.10
N TRP A 167 -15.72 2.31 -6.34
CA TRP A 167 -16.76 2.35 -5.32
C TRP A 167 -17.54 1.05 -5.31
N GLY A 168 -17.72 0.47 -4.12
CA GLY A 168 -18.39 -0.81 -3.95
C GLY A 168 -19.87 -0.79 -4.32
N GLY A 169 -20.50 0.39 -4.42
CA GLY A 169 -21.86 0.51 -4.95
C GLY A 169 -21.99 0.08 -6.42
N ASP A 170 -20.88 -0.02 -7.16
CA ASP A 170 -20.82 -0.53 -8.54
C ASP A 170 -20.47 -2.00 -8.66
N ASP A 171 -20.16 -2.66 -7.54
CA ASP A 171 -19.80 -4.06 -7.53
C ASP A 171 -21.04 -4.95 -7.73
N ALA A 172 -20.85 -6.16 -8.27
CA ALA A 172 -21.93 -7.11 -8.50
C ALA A 172 -22.72 -7.40 -7.21
N ARG A 173 -22.01 -7.44 -6.08
CA ARG A 173 -22.60 -7.34 -4.75
C ARG A 173 -22.31 -5.94 -4.23
N ALA A 174 -23.29 -5.05 -4.35
CA ALA A 174 -23.12 -3.67 -4.00
C ALA A 174 -22.87 -3.48 -2.48
N ASP A 175 -21.83 -2.70 -2.17
CA ASP A 175 -21.51 -2.16 -0.85
C ASP A 175 -21.27 -0.65 -1.01
N GLU A 176 -22.31 0.16 -0.82
CA GLU A 176 -22.25 1.63 -0.98
C GLU A 176 -21.30 2.29 0.04
N SER A 177 -20.84 1.58 1.08
CA SER A 177 -19.87 2.09 2.05
C SER A 177 -18.42 1.93 1.59
N LEU A 178 -18.12 1.03 0.66
CA LEU A 178 -16.75 0.60 0.35
C LEU A 178 -16.11 1.45 -0.75
N PHE A 179 -14.88 1.91 -0.51
CA PHE A 179 -14.02 2.55 -1.51
C PHE A 179 -12.64 1.90 -1.49
N TYR A 180 -12.07 1.57 -2.65
CA TYR A 180 -10.81 0.84 -2.73
C TYR A 180 -10.01 1.20 -3.97
N LEU A 181 -8.68 1.03 -3.89
CA LEU A 181 -7.82 1.12 -5.06
C LEU A 181 -8.11 -0.05 -6.01
N ASP A 182 -8.41 0.27 -7.27
CA ASP A 182 -8.61 -0.71 -8.36
C ASP A 182 -7.28 -1.10 -9.02
N ALA A 183 -6.21 -0.38 -8.69
CA ALA A 183 -4.89 -0.55 -9.26
C ALA A 183 -3.89 -1.12 -8.24
N GLY A 184 -2.99 -1.97 -8.74
CA GLY A 184 -1.91 -2.57 -7.94
C GLY A 184 -0.72 -1.63 -7.71
N PRO A 185 0.23 -2.04 -6.85
CA PRO A 185 1.35 -1.19 -6.42
C PRO A 185 2.35 -0.81 -7.53
N GLN A 186 2.27 -1.47 -8.68
CA GLN A 186 3.14 -1.20 -9.84
C GLN A 186 2.45 -0.36 -10.93
N ASP A 187 1.18 -0.01 -10.73
CA ASP A 187 0.46 0.82 -11.69
C ASP A 187 0.90 2.29 -11.55
N PRO A 188 1.46 2.92 -12.60
CA PRO A 188 1.95 4.30 -12.54
C PRO A 188 0.84 5.30 -12.20
N ARG A 189 -0.43 5.01 -12.53
CA ARG A 189 -1.57 5.90 -12.26
C ARG A 189 -1.75 6.17 -10.77
N VAL A 190 -1.40 5.22 -9.91
CA VAL A 190 -1.47 5.40 -8.44
C VAL A 190 -0.52 6.51 -7.99
N ARG A 191 0.73 6.45 -8.44
CA ARG A 191 1.73 7.47 -8.10
C ARG A 191 1.39 8.83 -8.70
N GLU A 192 1.00 8.85 -9.97
CA GLU A 192 0.63 10.09 -10.66
C GLU A 192 -0.54 10.81 -9.99
N LEU A 193 -1.58 10.06 -9.59
CA LEU A 193 -2.71 10.59 -8.85
C LEU A 193 -2.27 11.12 -7.48
N ALA A 194 -1.54 10.32 -6.70
CA ALA A 194 -1.09 10.72 -5.37
C ALA A 194 -0.22 11.99 -5.41
N ASP A 195 0.68 12.10 -6.38
CA ASP A 195 1.51 13.28 -6.60
C ASP A 195 0.68 14.50 -6.99
N ARG A 196 -0.35 14.33 -7.83
CA ARG A 196 -1.29 15.40 -8.17
C ARG A 196 -2.04 15.89 -6.95
N LEU A 197 -2.57 14.98 -6.12
CA LEU A 197 -3.29 15.32 -4.90
C LEU A 197 -2.42 16.06 -3.89
N ARG A 198 -1.20 15.57 -3.64
CA ARG A 198 -0.23 16.25 -2.75
C ARG A 198 0.13 17.65 -3.23
N ARG A 199 0.30 17.85 -4.54
CA ARG A 199 0.54 19.20 -5.11
C ARG A 199 -0.66 20.12 -4.92
N SER A 200 -1.88 19.61 -5.11
CA SER A 200 -3.10 20.39 -4.89
C SER A 200 -3.28 20.81 -3.42
N GLU A 201 -2.88 19.96 -2.47
CA GLU A 201 -2.90 20.29 -1.03
C GLU A 201 -1.81 21.29 -0.63
N ALA A 202 -0.65 21.25 -1.27
CA ALA A 202 0.45 22.19 -1.01
C ALA A 202 0.19 23.61 -1.54
N VAL A 203 -0.78 23.80 -2.44
CA VAL A 203 -1.14 25.10 -3.03
C VAL A 203 -2.56 25.49 -2.57
N PRO A 204 -2.70 26.33 -1.54
CA PRO A 204 -4.00 26.86 -1.13
C PRO A 204 -4.70 27.53 -2.33
N GLY A 205 -5.94 27.10 -2.62
CA GLY A 205 -6.75 27.67 -3.70
C GLY A 205 -6.70 26.94 -5.05
N ARG A 206 -5.97 25.81 -5.21
CA ARG A 206 -6.10 24.93 -6.40
C ARG A 206 -6.79 23.58 -6.12
N GLY A 207 -7.25 23.37 -4.89
CA GLY A 207 -8.03 22.19 -4.50
C GLY A 207 -9.54 22.36 -4.77
N ALA A 208 -10.34 21.44 -4.23
CA ALA A 208 -11.80 21.46 -4.30
C ALA A 208 -12.35 22.86 -3.98
N GLY A 209 -13.17 23.42 -4.88
CA GLY A 209 -13.77 24.75 -4.75
C GLY A 209 -13.21 25.85 -5.67
N HIS A 210 -12.21 25.59 -6.52
CA HIS A 210 -11.78 26.61 -7.49
C HIS A 210 -12.84 26.80 -8.60
N PRO A 211 -13.38 28.03 -8.81
CA PRO A 211 -14.31 28.27 -9.90
C PRO A 211 -13.60 28.04 -11.24
N VAL A 212 -14.13 27.16 -12.07
CA VAL A 212 -13.75 27.11 -13.48
C VAL A 212 -14.27 28.38 -14.11
N ALA A 213 -13.38 29.28 -14.54
CA ALA A 213 -13.76 30.47 -15.27
C ALA A 213 -14.44 30.03 -16.58
N LEU A 214 -15.76 30.21 -16.66
CA LEU A 214 -16.49 30.10 -17.91
C LEU A 214 -16.03 31.25 -18.81
N ALA A 215 -15.22 30.91 -19.83
CA ALA A 215 -14.95 31.82 -20.92
C ALA A 215 -16.27 32.12 -21.64
N ARG A 216 -16.64 33.41 -21.71
CA ARG A 216 -17.74 33.92 -22.52
C ARG A 216 -17.30 34.08 -23.97
#